data_AF-A0A379PM29-F1
#
_entry.id   AF-A0A379PM29-F1
#
_cell.length_a   1.000
_cell.length_b   1.000
_cell.length_c   1.000
_cell.angle_alpha   90.00
_cell.angle_beta   90.00
_cell.angle_gamma   90.00
#
_symmetry.space_group_name_H-M   'P 1'
#
loop_
_entity.id
_entity.type
_entity.pdbx_description
1 polymer ?
#
loop_
_entity_poly.entity_id
_entity_poly.type
_entity_poly.pdbx_seq_one_letter_code
_entity_poly.pdbx_strand_id
1 'polypeptide(L)' 'MKKLSTGQPSTLGSYLANAKAVFGEDSPAVEYLQNKVNESHNGELEEVIADEGQMVMLLGQIHLGVAQ' A
#
# COMPACT_ATOMS: atom_id res chain seq x y z
N MET A 1 -14.12 8.83 -0.57
CA MET A 1 -12.93 8.16 -0.01
C MET A 1 -13.32 7.16 1.06
N LYS A 2 -13.13 5.86 0.79
CA LYS A 2 -13.29 4.80 1.80
C LYS A 2 -12.24 4.96 2.90
N LYS A 3 -12.53 4.42 4.09
CA LYS A 3 -11.54 4.32 5.19
C LYS A 3 -11.04 2.90 5.30
N LEU A 4 -9.76 2.76 5.65
CA LEU A 4 -9.19 1.51 6.12
C LEU A 4 -9.78 1.13 7.47
N SER A 5 -9.65 -0.13 7.84
CA SER A 5 -10.00 -0.65 9.17
C SER A 5 -9.32 0.10 10.32
N THR A 6 -8.17 0.73 10.06
CA THR A 6 -7.41 1.60 10.98
C THR A 6 -8.00 3.00 11.14
N GLY A 7 -9.06 3.34 10.39
CA GLY A 7 -9.70 4.66 10.39
C GLY A 7 -9.04 5.71 9.50
N GLN A 8 -7.89 5.38 8.89
CA GLN A 8 -7.20 6.23 7.90
C GLN A 8 -7.94 6.24 6.56
N PRO A 9 -7.78 7.29 5.72
CA PRO A 9 -8.27 7.27 4.35
C PRO A 9 -7.62 6.14 3.53
N SER A 10 -8.37 5.50 2.62
CA SER A 10 -7.85 4.47 1.71
C SER A 10 -7.06 5.13 0.58
N THR A 11 -5.82 5.53 0.85
CA THR A 11 -4.92 6.17 -0.11
C THR A 11 -3.58 5.45 -0.22
N LEU A 12 -2.85 5.66 -1.31
CA LEU A 12 -1.50 5.10 -1.48
C LEU A 12 -0.58 5.46 -0.31
N GLY A 13 -0.65 6.69 0.20
CA GLY A 13 0.14 7.12 1.36
C GLY A 13 -0.20 6.36 2.64
N SER A 14 -1.49 6.07 2.89
CA SER A 14 -1.89 5.30 4.07
C SER A 14 -1.44 3.85 3.99
N TYR A 15 -1.55 3.21 2.81
CA TYR A 15 -0.99 1.88 2.59
C TYR A 15 0.53 1.87 2.71
N LEU A 16 1.23 2.87 2.18
CA LEU A 16 2.69 2.99 2.26
C LEU A 16 3.14 3.14 3.72
N ALA A 17 2.49 4.00 4.51
CA ALA A 17 2.79 4.16 5.93
C ALA A 17 2.58 2.86 6.72
N ASN A 18 1.47 2.16 6.46
CA ASN A 18 1.21 0.88 7.10
C ASN A 18 2.22 -0.21 6.66
N ALA A 19 2.58 -0.25 5.37
CA ALA A 19 3.59 -1.18 4.87
C ALA A 19 4.97 -0.93 5.50
N LYS A 20 5.40 0.34 5.66
CA LYS A 20 6.64 0.69 6.37
C LYS A 20 6.62 0.20 7.82
N ALA A 21 5.50 0.40 8.51
CA ALA A 21 5.35 -0.02 9.90
C ALA A 21 5.32 -1.55 10.08
N VAL A 22 4.70 -2.28 9.13
CA VAL A 22 4.49 -3.73 9.25
C VAL A 22 5.65 -4.55 8.68
N PHE A 23 6.19 -4.15 7.53
CA PHE A 23 7.18 -4.93 6.78
C PHE A 23 8.60 -4.35 6.84
N GLY A 24 8.76 -3.10 7.30
CA GLY A 24 10.02 -2.36 7.32
C GLY A 24 10.22 -1.50 6.07
N GLU A 25 11.02 -0.44 6.22
CA GLU A 25 11.21 0.58 5.16
C GLU A 25 11.84 0.02 3.87
N ASP A 26 12.73 -0.96 3.98
CA ASP A 26 13.42 -1.57 2.84
C ASP A 26 12.70 -2.80 2.28
N SER A 27 11.41 -2.98 2.59
CA SER A 27 10.67 -4.16 2.15
C SER A 27 10.20 -4.06 0.69
N PRO A 28 10.07 -5.20 -0.03
CA PRO A 28 9.53 -5.21 -1.40
C PRO A 28 8.14 -4.58 -1.52
N ALA A 29 7.30 -4.73 -0.50
CA ALA A 29 5.97 -4.12 -0.47
C ALA A 29 6.03 -2.58 -0.36
N VAL A 30 6.99 -2.05 0.41
CA VAL A 30 7.22 -0.60 0.51
C VAL A 30 7.77 -0.06 -0.80
N GLU A 31 8.72 -0.75 -1.43
CA GLU A 31 9.24 -0.37 -2.75
C GLU A 31 8.13 -0.34 -3.79
N TYR A 32 7.29 -1.38 -3.85
CA TYR A 32 6.13 -1.44 -4.74
C TYR A 32 5.19 -0.24 -4.55
N LEU A 33 4.80 0.07 -3.32
CA LEU A 33 3.89 1.19 -3.02
C LEU A 33 4.55 2.54 -3.31
N GLN A 34 5.84 2.70 -3.00
CA GLN A 34 6.58 3.92 -3.31
C GLN A 34 6.65 4.17 -4.82
N ASN A 35 6.87 3.11 -5.61
CA ASN A 35 6.82 3.20 -7.07
C ASN A 35 5.44 3.63 -7.55
N LYS A 36 4.36 3.07 -6.97
CA LYS A 36 2.99 3.49 -7.29
C LYS A 36 2.69 4.94 -6.91
N VAL A 37 3.21 5.41 -5.78
CA VAL A 37 3.14 6.83 -5.39
C VAL A 37 3.85 7.71 -6.41
N ASN A 38 5.05 7.33 -6.85
CA ASN A 38 5.83 8.10 -7.82
C ASN A 38 5.20 8.13 -9.22
N GLU A 39 4.51 7.06 -9.62
CA GLU A 39 3.79 6.94 -10.89
C GLU A 39 2.45 7.69 -10.89
N SER A 40 1.85 7.91 -9.72
CA SER A 40 0.53 8.52 -9.60
C SER A 40 0.56 10.04 -9.74
N HIS A 41 -0.40 10.60 -10.48
CA HIS A 41 -0.58 12.05 -10.58
C HIS A 41 -0.92 12.71 -9.22
N ASN A 42 -1.63 11.99 -8.34
CA ASN A 42 -2.02 12.48 -7.01
C ASN A 42 -1.08 11.99 -5.90
N GLY A 43 -0.01 11.26 -6.24
CA GLY A 43 0.97 10.76 -5.29
C GLY A 43 0.35 9.99 -4.11
N GLU A 44 0.73 10.36 -2.89
CA GLU A 44 0.24 9.75 -1.65
C GLU A 44 -1.27 9.93 -1.41
N LEU A 45 -1.89 10.94 -2.06
CA LEU A 45 -3.30 11.24 -1.92
C LEU A 45 -4.18 10.43 -2.88
N GLU A 46 -3.59 9.66 -3.79
CA GLU A 46 -4.32 8.81 -4.72
C GLU A 46 -5.21 7.81 -3.96
N GLU A 47 -6.50 7.81 -4.29
CA GLU A 47 -7.47 6.91 -3.66
C GLU A 47 -7.28 5.47 -4.16
N VAL A 48 -7.10 4.55 -3.22
CA VAL A 48 -7.09 3.13 -3.51
C VAL A 48 -8.52 2.61 -3.45
N ILE A 49 -9.06 2.31 -4.64
CA ILE A 49 -10.43 1.79 -4.82
C ILE A 49 -10.55 0.28 -4.57
N ALA A 50 -9.42 -0.42 -4.56
CA ALA A 50 -9.34 -1.85 -4.28
C ALA A 50 -9.80 -2.15 -2.85
N ASP A 51 -10.32 -3.37 -2.65
CA ASP A 51 -10.73 -3.82 -1.32
C ASP A 51 -9.50 -3.97 -0.39
N GLU A 52 -9.65 -3.59 0.87
CA GLU A 52 -8.56 -3.62 1.85
C GLU A 52 -8.01 -5.04 2.05
N GLY A 53 -8.87 -6.05 2.09
CA GLY A 53 -8.45 -7.44 2.23
C GLY A 53 -7.62 -7.92 1.04
N GLN A 54 -7.98 -7.49 -0.18
CA GLN A 54 -7.20 -7.78 -1.38
C GLN A 54 -5.84 -7.08 -1.35
N MET A 55 -5.78 -5.82 -0.89
CA MET A 55 -4.53 -5.09 -0.75
C MET A 55 -3.60 -5.75 0.28
N VAL A 56 -4.12 -6.17 1.43
CA VAL A 56 -3.34 -6.89 2.44
C VAL A 56 -2.76 -8.18 1.87
N MET A 57 -3.56 -8.97 1.15
CA MET A 57 -3.09 -10.19 0.50
C MET A 57 -2.01 -9.91 -0.56
N LEU A 58 -2.22 -8.92 -1.41
CA LEU A 58 -1.27 -8.51 -2.44
C LEU A 58 0.07 -8.09 -1.83
N LEU A 59 0.03 -7.17 -0.86
CA LEU A 59 1.25 -6.65 -0.22
C LEU A 59 1.99 -7.75 0.55
N GLY A 60 1.27 -8.66 1.21
CA GLY A 60 1.87 -9.84 1.84
C GLY A 60 2.54 -10.76 0.82
N GLN A 61 1.92 -11.01 -0.33
CA GLN A 61 2.51 -11.83 -1.39
C GLN A 61 3.74 -11.16 -2.02
N ILE A 62 3.71 -9.85 -2.26
CA ILE A 62 4.87 -9.08 -2.75
C ILE A 62 6.01 -9.17 -1.73
N HIS A 63 5.73 -8.93 -0.45
CA HIS A 63 6.75 -8.98 0.60
C HIS A 63 7.41 -10.36 0.70
N LEU A 64 6.63 -11.43 0.59
CA LEU A 64 7.12 -12.82 0.65
C LEU A 64 7.72 -13.32 -0.67
N GLY A 65 7.71 -12.52 -1.75
CA GLY A 65 8.20 -12.92 -3.07
C GLY A 65 7.34 -13.96 -3.78
N VAL A 66 6.04 -14.04 -3.45
CA VAL A 66 5.07 -15.00 -4.00
C VAL A 66 4.20 -14.35 -5.10
N ALA A 67 4.12 -13.02 -5.13
CA ALA A 67 3.52 -12.29 -6.24
C ALA A 67 4.58 -12.06 -7.35
N GLN A 68 4.19 -12.36 -8.60
CA GLN A 68 4.98 -12.06 -9.81
C GLN A 68 4.63 -10.68 -10.35
#